data_AF-A0A849PFM4-F1
#
_entry.id   AF-A0A849PFM4-F1
#
_cell.length_a   1.000
_cell.length_b   1.000
_cell.length_c   1.000
_cell.angle_alpha   90.00
_cell.angle_beta   90.00
_cell.angle_gamma   90.00
#
_symmetry.space_group_name_H-M   'P 1'
#
loop_
_entity.id
_entity.type
_entity.pdbx_description
1 polymer ?
#
loop_
_entity_poly.entity_id
_entity_poly.type
_entity_poly.pdbx_seq_one_letter_code
_entity_poly.pdbx_strand_id
1 'polypeptide(L)'
;TDVLHDPDLWLCTTCYTCQERCPREIKIADAILAIREIAVHEGIMLPEHRKVSQLMLEYGHAVPINDMVREKREKLGMDALPETVHKYPEALSEVQTLLGRCGFDKLVAGSQE
;
A
#
# COMPACT_ATOMS: atom_id res chain seq x y z
N THR A 1 7.96 -19.53 19.13
CA THR A 1 8.02 -19.09 17.74
C THR A 1 7.56 -17.66 17.69
N ASP A 2 8.35 -16.78 17.12
CA ASP A 2 7.99 -15.37 16.97
C ASP A 2 7.15 -15.21 15.70
N VAL A 3 5.87 -14.86 15.87
CA VAL A 3 4.90 -14.74 14.77
C VAL A 3 5.18 -13.51 13.90
N LEU A 4 5.79 -12.47 14.45
CA LEU A 4 6.02 -11.20 13.72
C LEU A 4 7.12 -11.34 12.67
N HIS A 5 8.08 -12.24 12.92
CA HIS A 5 9.19 -12.55 12.00
C HIS A 5 8.91 -13.78 11.12
N ASP A 6 7.76 -14.44 11.27
CA ASP A 6 7.41 -15.61 10.47
C ASP A 6 7.02 -15.17 9.03
N PRO A 7 7.71 -15.65 7.99
CA PRO A 7 7.38 -15.30 6.60
C PRO A 7 5.96 -15.70 6.20
N ASP A 8 5.37 -16.72 6.82
CA ASP A 8 4.01 -17.19 6.52
C ASP A 8 2.94 -16.13 6.84
N LEU A 9 3.24 -15.19 7.76
CA LEU A 9 2.38 -14.05 8.05
C LEU A 9 2.07 -13.25 6.78
N TRP A 10 3.00 -13.17 5.84
CA TRP A 10 2.89 -12.40 4.60
C TRP A 10 2.27 -13.18 3.43
N LEU A 11 2.07 -14.49 3.58
CA LEU A 11 1.49 -15.34 2.52
C LEU A 11 -0.04 -15.28 2.45
N CYS A 12 -0.71 -14.76 3.47
CA CYS A 12 -2.15 -14.52 3.40
C CYS A 12 -2.49 -13.52 2.28
N THR A 13 -3.27 -13.98 1.31
CA THR A 13 -3.71 -13.19 0.14
C THR A 13 -4.97 -12.38 0.39
N THR A 14 -5.45 -12.33 1.64
CA THR A 14 -6.72 -11.68 2.02
C THR A 14 -7.91 -12.19 1.19
N CYS A 15 -7.96 -13.51 0.90
CA CYS A 15 -9.04 -14.10 0.10
C CYS A 15 -10.34 -14.36 0.89
N TYR A 16 -10.34 -14.11 2.21
CA TYR A 16 -11.45 -14.27 3.15
C TYR A 16 -12.08 -15.69 3.26
N THR A 17 -11.59 -16.69 2.53
CA THR A 17 -12.16 -18.06 2.56
C THR A 17 -12.19 -18.67 3.96
N CYS A 18 -11.18 -18.38 4.80
CA CYS A 18 -11.13 -18.84 6.19
C CYS A 18 -12.24 -18.23 7.05
N GLN A 19 -12.56 -16.96 6.85
CA GLN A 19 -13.59 -16.23 7.59
C GLN A 19 -14.99 -16.69 7.19
N GLU A 20 -15.26 -16.80 5.88
CA GLU A 20 -16.55 -17.26 5.34
C GLU A 20 -16.94 -18.68 5.79
N ARG A 21 -15.94 -19.52 6.09
CA ARG A 21 -16.16 -20.91 6.52
C ARG A 21 -16.11 -21.10 8.03
N CYS A 22 -15.80 -20.06 8.80
CA CYS A 22 -15.54 -20.21 10.22
C CYS A 22 -16.85 -20.43 10.99
N PRO A 23 -17.08 -21.63 11.58
CA PRO A 23 -18.30 -21.88 12.37
C PRO A 23 -18.31 -21.15 13.72
N ARG A 24 -17.18 -20.50 14.06
CA ARG A 24 -17.00 -19.70 15.28
C ARG A 24 -17.00 -18.19 14.99
N GLU A 25 -17.26 -17.80 13.74
CA GLU A 25 -17.31 -16.40 13.31
C GLU A 25 -16.01 -15.62 13.61
N ILE A 26 -14.88 -16.33 13.62
CA ILE A 26 -13.56 -15.71 13.82
C ILE A 26 -13.20 -14.96 12.53
N LYS A 27 -12.88 -13.68 12.69
CA LYS A 27 -12.42 -12.81 11.62
C LYS A 27 -10.93 -13.04 11.33
N ILE A 28 -10.61 -14.21 10.79
CA ILE A 28 -9.22 -14.70 10.67
C ILE A 28 -8.40 -13.79 9.74
N ALA A 29 -8.96 -13.34 8.61
CA ALA A 29 -8.27 -12.43 7.70
C ALA A 29 -7.95 -11.09 8.38
N ASP A 30 -8.91 -10.53 9.11
CA ASP A 30 -8.74 -9.29 9.87
C ASP A 30 -7.69 -9.44 10.98
N ALA A 31 -7.68 -10.58 11.68
CA ALA A 31 -6.67 -10.87 12.70
C ALA A 31 -5.26 -10.92 12.11
N ILE A 32 -5.09 -11.53 10.93
CA ILE A 32 -3.79 -11.53 10.22
C ILE A 32 -3.37 -10.11 9.83
N LEU A 33 -4.30 -9.28 9.35
CA LEU A 33 -4.01 -7.88 9.03
C LEU A 33 -3.60 -7.07 10.27
N ALA A 34 -4.26 -7.27 11.41
CA ALA A 34 -3.89 -6.63 12.67
C ALA A 34 -2.49 -7.06 13.16
N ILE A 35 -2.12 -8.33 12.97
CA ILE A 35 -0.76 -8.80 13.29
C ILE A 35 0.28 -8.15 12.36
N ARG A 36 -0.04 -8.00 11.06
CA ARG A 36 0.84 -7.28 10.11
C ARG A 36 1.00 -5.80 10.48
N GLU A 37 -0.06 -5.15 10.95
CA GLU A 37 -0.01 -3.77 11.45
C GLU A 37 1.00 -3.65 12.60
N ILE A 38 0.92 -4.56 13.60
CA ILE A 38 1.88 -4.61 14.71
C ILE A 38 3.30 -4.82 14.19
N ALA A 39 3.52 -5.80 13.31
CA ALA A 39 4.85 -6.07 12.73
C ALA A 39 5.42 -4.83 12.02
N VAL A 40 4.61 -4.14 11.24
CA VAL A 40 4.99 -2.90 10.53
C VAL A 40 5.35 -1.78 11.50
N HIS A 41 4.62 -1.62 12.60
CA HIS A 41 4.94 -0.64 13.65
C HIS A 41 6.24 -0.97 14.39
N GLU A 42 6.63 -2.25 14.45
CA GLU A 42 7.95 -2.69 14.95
C GLU A 42 9.07 -2.59 13.90
N GLY A 43 8.78 -2.05 12.71
CA GLY A 43 9.75 -1.87 11.63
C GLY A 43 9.86 -3.06 10.67
N ILE A 44 9.07 -4.11 10.88
CA ILE A 44 9.06 -5.33 10.06
C ILE A 44 8.10 -5.13 8.89
N MET A 45 8.62 -4.61 7.78
CA MET A 45 7.88 -4.44 6.53
C MET A 45 8.73 -4.98 5.38
N LEU A 46 8.13 -5.82 4.53
CA LEU A 46 8.83 -6.35 3.36
C LEU A 46 9.30 -5.22 2.42
N PRO A 47 10.50 -5.33 1.84
CA PRO A 47 11.09 -4.27 1.02
C PRO A 47 10.18 -3.78 -0.12
N GLU A 48 9.50 -4.70 -0.80
CA GLU A 48 8.62 -4.41 -1.93
C GLU A 48 7.35 -3.69 -1.48
N HIS A 49 6.78 -4.06 -0.33
CA HIS A 49 5.65 -3.34 0.27
C HIS A 49 6.06 -1.92 0.67
N ARG A 50 7.27 -1.75 1.23
CA ARG A 50 7.83 -0.44 1.54
C ARG A 50 7.99 0.39 0.27
N LYS A 51 8.52 -0.20 -0.80
CA LYS A 51 8.74 0.49 -2.08
C LYS A 51 7.42 0.97 -2.69
N VAL A 52 6.40 0.13 -2.73
CA VAL A 52 5.06 0.51 -3.21
C VAL A 52 4.45 1.63 -2.35
N SER A 53 4.63 1.56 -1.04
CA SER A 53 4.17 2.59 -0.11
C SER A 53 4.88 3.93 -0.31
N GLN A 54 6.18 3.91 -0.64
CA GLN A 54 6.94 5.11 -1.01
C GLN A 54 6.43 5.72 -2.32
N LEU A 55 6.08 4.90 -3.32
CA LEU A 55 5.46 5.40 -4.56
C LEU A 55 4.12 6.10 -4.29
N MET A 56 3.31 5.56 -3.36
CA MET A 56 2.08 6.22 -2.92
C MET A 56 2.35 7.58 -2.28
N LEU A 57 3.39 7.70 -1.45
CA LEU A 57 3.76 8.98 -0.84
C LEU A 57 4.26 10.00 -1.87
N GLU A 58 5.05 9.55 -2.84
CA GLU A 58 5.68 10.43 -3.84
C GLU A 58 4.70 10.85 -4.94
N TYR A 59 3.92 9.91 -5.47
CA TYR A 59 3.11 10.10 -6.67
C TYR A 59 1.58 10.01 -6.42
N GLY A 60 1.17 9.71 -5.20
CA GLY A 60 -0.24 9.46 -4.86
C GLY A 60 -0.80 8.16 -5.47
N HIS A 61 0.07 7.29 -5.99
CA HIS A 61 -0.29 6.03 -6.62
C HIS A 61 0.75 4.94 -6.34
N ALA A 62 0.29 3.72 -6.09
CA ALA A 62 1.16 2.53 -6.00
C ALA A 62 1.89 2.23 -7.33
N VAL A 63 1.28 2.60 -8.47
CA VAL A 63 1.84 2.43 -9.81
C VAL A 63 1.68 3.76 -10.56
N PRO A 64 2.70 4.63 -10.54
CA PRO A 64 2.61 5.94 -11.18
C PRO A 64 2.67 5.86 -12.71
N ILE A 65 2.10 6.86 -13.37
CA ILE A 65 2.09 6.97 -14.82
C ILE A 65 3.46 7.38 -15.36
N ASN A 66 3.98 6.56 -16.27
CA ASN A 66 5.20 6.83 -17.03
C ASN A 66 4.89 7.27 -18.48
N ASP A 67 5.93 7.60 -19.24
CA ASP A 67 5.81 8.08 -20.62
C ASP A 67 5.15 7.06 -21.56
N MET A 68 5.46 5.76 -21.39
CA MET A 68 4.85 4.71 -22.21
C MET A 68 3.33 4.64 -22.00
N VAL A 69 2.86 4.83 -20.76
CA VAL A 69 1.43 4.85 -20.44
C VAL A 69 0.77 6.11 -20.99
N ARG A 70 1.42 7.28 -20.91
CA ARG A 70 0.92 8.53 -21.52
C ARG A 70 0.72 8.35 -23.02
N GLU A 71 1.75 7.89 -23.73
CA GLU A 71 1.70 7.67 -25.18
C GLU A 71 0.63 6.64 -25.57
N LYS A 72 0.50 5.55 -24.78
CA LYS A 72 -0.54 4.53 -25.03
C LYS A 72 -1.95 5.11 -24.86
N ARG A 73 -2.17 5.98 -23.88
CA ARG A 73 -3.48 6.62 -23.65
C ARG A 73 -3.85 7.55 -24.81
N GLU A 74 -2.91 8.36 -25.28
CA GLU A 74 -3.12 9.25 -26.44
C GLU A 74 -3.44 8.45 -27.71
N LYS A 75 -2.71 7.34 -27.96
CA LYS A 75 -3.01 6.42 -29.08
C LYS A 75 -4.41 5.82 -29.02
N LEU A 76 -4.99 5.68 -27.83
CA LEU A 76 -6.35 5.21 -27.61
C LEU A 76 -7.39 6.35 -27.62
N GLY A 77 -6.99 7.59 -27.93
CA GLY A 77 -7.87 8.76 -27.96
C GLY A 77 -8.24 9.29 -26.57
N MET A 78 -7.44 8.98 -25.55
CA MET A 78 -7.64 9.45 -24.18
C MET A 78 -6.64 10.55 -23.83
N ASP A 79 -6.97 11.38 -22.83
CA ASP A 79 -6.01 12.31 -22.23
C ASP A 79 -4.78 11.57 -21.71
N ALA A 80 -3.59 12.12 -21.97
CA ALA A 80 -2.31 11.56 -21.53
C ALA A 80 -2.27 11.31 -20.01
N LEU A 81 -2.83 12.24 -19.24
CA LEU A 81 -3.05 12.10 -17.80
C LEU A 81 -4.53 11.82 -17.53
N PRO A 82 -4.88 10.76 -16.77
CA PRO A 82 -6.24 10.51 -16.34
C PRO A 82 -6.68 11.52 -15.28
N GLU A 83 -7.99 11.58 -15.04
CA GLU A 83 -8.62 12.38 -13.98
C GLU A 83 -8.34 11.80 -12.57
N THR A 84 -7.06 11.76 -12.19
CA THR A 84 -6.56 11.32 -10.88
C THR A 84 -5.60 12.35 -10.30
N VAL A 85 -5.02 12.08 -9.13
CA VAL A 85 -4.03 12.97 -8.48
C VAL A 85 -2.79 13.24 -9.34
N HIS A 86 -2.58 12.50 -10.44
CA HIS A 86 -1.55 12.81 -11.43
C HIS A 86 -1.85 14.06 -12.27
N LYS A 87 -3.13 14.37 -12.51
CA LYS A 87 -3.55 15.55 -13.29
C LYS A 87 -3.70 16.81 -12.42
N TYR A 88 -3.89 16.62 -11.12
CA TYR A 88 -4.21 17.68 -10.15
C TYR A 88 -3.13 17.78 -9.05
N PRO A 89 -2.10 18.64 -9.21
CA PRO A 89 -1.01 18.79 -8.24
C PRO A 89 -1.47 19.15 -6.82
N GLU A 90 -2.54 19.93 -6.70
CA GLU A 90 -3.17 20.28 -5.43
C GLU A 90 -3.71 19.05 -4.70
N ALA A 91 -4.31 18.11 -5.43
CA ALA A 91 -4.82 16.87 -4.85
C ALA A 91 -3.68 15.95 -4.37
N LEU A 92 -2.54 15.94 -5.08
CA LEU A 92 -1.34 15.24 -4.60
C LEU A 92 -0.83 15.86 -3.29
N SER A 93 -0.81 17.19 -3.18
CA SER A 93 -0.41 17.89 -1.96
C SER A 93 -1.33 17.57 -0.78
N GLU A 94 -2.64 17.48 -1.01
CA GLU A 94 -3.61 17.05 0.00
C GLU A 94 -3.36 15.61 0.47
N VAL A 95 -3.12 14.68 -0.47
CA VAL A 95 -2.78 13.28 -0.15
C VAL A 95 -1.51 13.23 0.70
N GLN A 96 -0.44 13.92 0.30
CA GLN A 96 0.82 13.97 1.04
C GLN A 96 0.64 14.57 2.44
N THR A 97 -0.19 15.60 2.57
CA THR A 97 -0.53 16.21 3.86
C THR A 97 -1.22 15.21 4.78
N LEU A 98 -2.20 14.45 4.27
CA LEU A 98 -2.90 13.43 5.04
C LEU A 98 -1.95 12.30 5.46
N LEU A 99 -1.13 11.79 4.54
CA LEU A 99 -0.15 10.74 4.84
C LEU A 99 0.85 11.19 5.91
N GLY A 100 1.37 12.41 5.83
CA GLY A 100 2.27 12.98 6.84
C GLY A 100 1.59 13.16 8.20
N ARG A 101 0.33 13.62 8.23
CA ARG A 101 -0.44 13.74 9.49
C ARG A 101 -0.72 12.39 10.15
N CYS A 102 -0.83 11.33 9.38
CA CYS A 102 -0.99 9.96 9.87
C CYS A 102 0.36 9.30 10.25
N GLY A 103 1.50 9.97 10.05
CA GLY A 103 2.83 9.41 10.31
C GLY A 103 3.24 8.31 9.31
N PHE A 104 2.54 8.20 8.17
CA PHE A 104 2.82 7.20 7.16
C PHE A 104 4.19 7.40 6.50
N ASP A 105 4.59 8.66 6.31
CA ASP A 105 5.92 9.07 5.86
C ASP A 105 7.04 8.47 6.73
N LYS A 106 6.88 8.51 8.05
CA LYS A 106 7.83 7.93 9.01
C LYS A 106 7.82 6.40 8.94
N LEU A 107 6.64 5.80 8.78
CA LEU A 107 6.48 4.35 8.68
C LEU A 107 7.21 3.76 7.47
N VAL A 108 7.18 4.47 6.33
CA VAL A 108 7.75 4.00 5.06
C VAL A 108 9.20 4.42 4.83
N ALA A 109 9.74 5.36 5.61
CA ALA A 109 11.12 5.84 5.51
C ALA A 109 12.18 4.74 5.70
N GLY A 110 11.83 3.64 6.36
CA GLY A 110 12.76 2.55 6.70
C GLY A 110 13.55 2.87 7.96
N SER A 111 13.83 1.84 8.76
CA SER A 111 14.93 1.91 9.73
C SER A 111 16.21 2.12 8.91
N GLN A 112 17.02 3.12 9.27
CA GLN A 112 18.40 3.13 8.79
C GLN A 112 19.08 1.86 9.32
N GLU A 113 19.48 0.95 8.43
CA GLU A 113 20.60 0.06 8.70
C GLU A 113 21.91 0.81 8.43
#